data_AF-A0A8B6D559-F1
#
_entry.id   AF-A0A8B6D559-F1
#
_cell.length_a   1.000
_cell.length_b   1.000
_cell.length_c   1.000
_cell.angle_alpha   90.00
_cell.angle_beta   90.00
_cell.angle_gamma   90.00
#
_symmetry.space_group_name_H-M   'P 1'
#
loop_
_entity.id
_entity.type
_entity.pdbx_description
1 polymer ?
#
loop_
_entity_poly.entity_id
_entity_poly.type
_entity_poly.pdbx_seq_one_letter_code
_entity_poly.pdbx_strand_id
1 'polypeptide(L)'
;MARGWLVLRSTRFLVLGLCLCSIIIIYLTSCSLQDGQPITPKESNISCQKDHDNKSWGRHKLAVLVPFRNRLEELLEFAPYIHRYLNHQKIRHDIYVINQIDGYRFNRASLINVGFLESNTDCDYIAMHDVDLVPVTDGLPYTYPVEGPVHVASPELHPIYHYKKFVGGILLFNRFHFIKINGMSNRYWGWGREDDELYVRIKKAGLNVTRPQGITTGYKTFKHIHNKIKRPRDNKRYFNQTIVS
;
A
#
# COMPACT_ATOMS: atom_id res chain seq x y z
N MET A 1 -1.27 -81.98 0.53
CA MET A 1 -1.90 -81.04 1.49
C MET A 1 -0.90 -80.01 2.06
N ALA A 2 -0.11 -79.31 1.23
CA ALA A 2 0.91 -78.35 1.71
C ALA A 2 0.80 -76.93 1.11
N ARG A 3 -0.03 -76.72 0.06
CA ARG A 3 -0.15 -75.41 -0.61
C ARG A 3 -1.11 -74.43 0.07
N GLY A 4 -2.10 -74.91 0.84
CA GLY A 4 -3.08 -74.04 1.52
C GLY A 4 -2.54 -73.28 2.74
N TRP A 5 -1.55 -73.86 3.44
CA TRP A 5 -0.97 -73.27 4.65
C TRP A 5 -0.04 -72.07 4.36
N LEU A 6 0.69 -72.08 3.24
CA LEU A 6 1.54 -70.94 2.86
C LEU A 6 0.72 -69.71 2.45
N VAL A 7 -0.39 -69.92 1.73
CA VAL A 7 -1.27 -68.84 1.25
C VAL A 7 -1.99 -68.18 2.43
N LEU A 8 -2.49 -68.94 3.41
CA LEU A 8 -3.12 -68.39 4.61
C LEU A 8 -2.16 -67.58 5.49
N ARG A 9 -0.87 -67.96 5.52
CA ARG A 9 0.15 -67.24 6.29
C ARG A 9 0.52 -65.93 5.61
N SER A 10 0.66 -65.94 4.27
CA SER A 10 0.95 -64.75 3.46
C SER A 10 -0.19 -63.72 3.51
N THR A 11 -1.46 -64.14 3.45
CA THR A 11 -2.60 -63.22 3.56
C THR A 11 -2.72 -62.59 4.94
N ARG A 12 -2.39 -63.32 6.02
CA ARG A 12 -2.34 -62.75 7.39
C ARG A 12 -1.27 -61.67 7.54
N PHE A 13 -0.09 -61.87 6.97
CA PHE A 13 0.97 -60.85 6.96
C PHE A 13 0.61 -59.65 6.09
N LEU A 14 -0.08 -59.86 4.97
CA LEU A 14 -0.55 -58.78 4.10
C LEU A 14 -1.63 -57.92 4.79
N VAL A 15 -2.58 -58.57 5.47
CA VAL A 15 -3.64 -57.87 6.23
C VAL A 15 -3.04 -57.12 7.43
N LEU A 16 -2.10 -57.73 8.16
CA LEU A 16 -1.37 -57.04 9.25
C LEU A 16 -0.58 -55.83 8.73
N GLY A 17 0.08 -55.96 7.57
CA GLY A 17 0.79 -54.86 6.93
C GLY A 17 -0.13 -53.72 6.51
N LEU A 18 -1.29 -54.03 5.91
CA LEU A 18 -2.29 -53.05 5.52
C LEU A 18 -2.90 -52.33 6.73
N CYS A 19 -3.15 -53.05 7.84
CA CYS A 19 -3.62 -52.45 9.10
C CYS A 19 -2.56 -51.54 9.73
N LEU A 20 -1.28 -51.91 9.69
CA LEU A 20 -0.20 -51.04 10.18
C LEU A 20 -0.05 -49.78 9.33
N CYS A 21 -0.14 -49.91 8.00
CA CYS A 21 -0.11 -48.76 7.09
C CYS A 21 -1.30 -47.82 7.32
N SER A 22 -2.52 -48.34 7.54
CA SER A 22 -3.68 -47.48 7.80
C SER A 22 -3.57 -46.80 9.17
N ILE A 23 -3.04 -47.46 10.20
CA ILE A 23 -2.78 -46.83 11.51
C ILE A 23 -1.72 -45.73 11.39
N ILE A 24 -0.65 -45.93 10.62
CA ILE A 24 0.38 -44.92 10.39
C ILE A 24 -0.18 -43.73 9.60
N ILE A 25 -0.99 -43.97 8.56
CA ILE A 25 -1.65 -42.90 7.80
C ILE A 25 -2.59 -42.11 8.70
N ILE A 26 -3.40 -42.78 9.52
CA ILE A 26 -4.28 -42.13 10.49
C ILE A 26 -3.42 -41.27 11.45
N TYR A 27 -2.34 -41.83 12.02
CA TYR A 27 -1.45 -41.10 12.91
C TYR A 27 -0.81 -39.86 12.25
N LEU A 28 -0.34 -39.97 11.01
CA LEU A 28 0.22 -38.86 10.24
C LEU A 28 -0.84 -37.78 9.91
N THR A 29 -2.06 -38.18 9.59
CA THR A 29 -3.18 -37.23 9.38
C THR A 29 -3.62 -36.55 10.67
N SER A 30 -3.63 -37.27 11.80
CA SER A 30 -3.92 -36.72 13.14
C SER A 30 -2.84 -35.73 13.57
N CYS A 31 -1.56 -36.04 13.30
CA CYS A 31 -0.44 -35.15 13.60
C CYS A 31 -0.47 -33.86 12.75
N SER A 32 -1.03 -33.93 11.53
CA SER A 32 -1.21 -32.77 10.66
C SER A 32 -2.41 -31.89 11.03
N LEU A 33 -3.27 -32.34 11.97
CA LEU A 33 -4.50 -31.66 12.36
C LEU A 33 -4.40 -30.91 13.71
N GLN A 34 -3.21 -30.83 14.32
CA GLN A 34 -3.03 -30.21 15.64
C GLN A 34 -2.11 -28.98 15.73
N ASP A 35 -1.57 -28.47 14.62
CA ASP A 35 -0.87 -27.17 14.63
C ASP A 35 -1.69 -26.10 13.91
N GLY A 36 -2.64 -25.56 14.68
CA GLY A 36 -3.50 -24.46 14.24
C GLY A 36 -4.31 -23.89 15.40
N GLN A 37 -3.72 -23.76 16.60
CA GLN A 37 -4.30 -22.84 17.57
C GLN A 37 -4.27 -21.43 16.96
N PRO A 38 -5.40 -20.71 16.91
CA PRO A 38 -5.35 -19.30 16.60
C PRO A 38 -4.43 -18.67 17.63
N ILE A 39 -3.32 -18.10 17.17
CA ILE A 39 -2.54 -17.17 17.98
C ILE A 39 -3.48 -16.00 18.20
N THR A 40 -4.29 -16.06 19.25
CA THR A 40 -4.94 -14.87 19.79
C THR A 40 -3.78 -13.95 20.12
N PRO A 41 -3.67 -12.77 19.48
CA PRO A 41 -2.68 -11.80 19.89
C PRO A 41 -2.92 -11.59 21.38
N LYS A 42 -1.91 -11.83 22.22
CA LYS A 42 -1.92 -11.24 23.56
C LYS A 42 -2.18 -9.77 23.32
N GLU A 43 -3.32 -9.27 23.79
CA GLU A 43 -3.55 -7.85 23.95
C GLU A 43 -2.43 -7.35 24.86
N SER A 44 -1.32 -6.97 24.24
CA SER A 44 -0.46 -6.00 24.86
C SER A 44 -1.35 -4.78 25.00
N ASN A 45 -1.54 -4.35 26.23
CA ASN A 45 -2.10 -3.04 26.57
C ASN A 45 -1.14 -1.95 26.06
N ILE A 46 -0.87 -1.94 24.75
CA ILE A 46 -0.45 -0.74 24.04
C ILE A 46 -1.72 0.10 24.05
N SER A 47 -1.90 0.85 25.14
CA SER A 47 -2.65 2.08 25.11
C SER A 47 -2.01 2.93 24.01
N CYS A 48 -2.52 2.79 22.79
CA CYS A 48 -2.33 3.79 21.75
C CYS A 48 -2.91 5.05 22.37
N GLN A 49 -2.03 5.92 22.88
CA GLN A 49 -2.46 7.21 23.39
C GLN A 49 -3.29 7.83 22.27
N LYS A 50 -4.54 8.13 22.62
CA LYS A 50 -5.52 8.72 21.73
C LYS A 50 -5.10 10.15 21.38
N ASP A 51 -4.00 10.30 20.65
CA ASP A 51 -3.61 11.53 19.96
C ASP A 51 -4.53 11.73 18.75
N HIS A 52 -5.84 11.60 18.98
CA HIS A 52 -6.85 11.76 17.96
C HIS A 52 -7.04 13.25 17.69
N ASP A 53 -6.88 13.60 16.42
CA ASP A 53 -7.46 14.78 15.77
C ASP A 53 -7.54 16.06 16.65
N ASN A 54 -6.38 16.61 17.02
CA ASN A 54 -6.33 17.81 17.86
C ASN A 54 -6.81 19.04 17.07
N LYS A 55 -8.07 19.44 17.29
CA LYS A 55 -8.71 20.56 16.60
C LYS A 55 -8.01 21.91 16.79
N SER A 56 -7.17 22.08 17.81
CA SER A 56 -6.38 23.31 18.00
C SER A 56 -5.29 23.51 16.94
N TRP A 57 -4.91 22.45 16.21
CA TRP A 57 -3.87 22.51 15.18
C TRP A 57 -4.35 23.09 13.84
N GLY A 58 -5.64 23.40 13.73
CA GLY A 58 -6.23 24.07 12.57
C GLY A 58 -7.52 23.40 12.13
N ARG A 59 -8.21 24.08 11.20
CA ARG A 59 -9.51 23.59 10.70
C ARG A 59 -9.39 22.41 9.74
N HIS A 60 -8.26 22.30 9.04
CA HIS A 60 -8.09 21.35 7.95
C HIS A 60 -7.60 19.98 8.42
N LYS A 61 -8.23 18.91 7.92
CA LYS A 61 -7.86 17.52 8.19
C LYS A 61 -7.47 16.78 6.90
N LEU A 62 -6.35 16.06 6.97
CA LEU A 62 -5.75 15.33 5.85
C LEU A 62 -6.18 13.86 5.84
N ALA A 63 -6.65 13.36 4.71
CA ALA A 63 -6.71 11.92 4.45
C ALA A 63 -5.43 11.47 3.72
N VAL A 64 -4.59 10.68 4.38
CA VAL A 64 -3.42 10.04 3.76
C VAL A 64 -3.89 8.75 3.07
N LEU A 65 -3.97 8.78 1.74
CA LEU A 65 -4.46 7.66 0.92
C LEU A 65 -3.27 6.82 0.45
N VAL A 66 -3.19 5.59 0.99
CA VAL A 66 -2.08 4.67 0.75
C VAL A 66 -2.54 3.51 -0.14
N PRO A 67 -2.21 3.52 -1.44
CA PRO A 67 -2.55 2.42 -2.34
C PRO A 67 -1.67 1.21 -1.97
N PHE A 68 -2.28 0.07 -1.69
CA PHE A 68 -1.59 -1.02 -1.00
C PHE A 68 -1.90 -2.41 -1.58
N ARG A 69 -0.86 -3.25 -1.65
CA ARG A 69 -0.96 -4.70 -1.83
C ARG A 69 0.37 -5.36 -1.46
N ASN A 70 0.36 -6.32 -0.54
CA ASN A 70 1.52 -7.17 -0.22
C ASN A 70 2.81 -6.38 0.09
N ARG A 71 2.70 -5.33 0.91
CA ARG A 71 3.80 -4.44 1.37
C ARG A 71 3.80 -4.27 2.90
N LEU A 72 3.49 -5.35 3.63
CA LEU A 72 3.27 -5.28 5.09
C LEU A 72 4.48 -4.73 5.85
N GLU A 73 5.70 -5.12 5.48
CA GLU A 73 6.93 -4.62 6.11
C GLU A 73 7.08 -3.11 5.94
N GLU A 74 6.83 -2.61 4.73
CA GLU A 74 6.83 -1.18 4.44
C GLU A 74 5.74 -0.47 5.23
N LEU A 75 4.53 -1.06 5.34
CA LEU A 75 3.42 -0.48 6.10
C LEU A 75 3.72 -0.38 7.60
N LEU A 76 4.36 -1.40 8.17
CA LEU A 76 4.76 -1.42 9.58
C LEU A 76 5.77 -0.33 9.92
N GLU A 77 6.63 0.06 8.97
CA GLU A 77 7.51 1.23 9.12
C GLU A 77 6.74 2.53 8.85
N PHE A 78 5.96 2.56 7.77
CA PHE A 78 5.27 3.74 7.25
C PHE A 78 4.27 4.35 8.23
N ALA A 79 3.27 3.58 8.67
CA ALA A 79 2.13 4.12 9.40
C ALA A 79 2.53 4.83 10.70
N PRO A 80 3.32 4.20 11.60
CA PRO A 80 3.74 4.88 12.83
C PRO A 80 4.72 6.04 12.55
N TYR A 81 5.55 5.95 11.50
CA TYR A 81 6.46 7.03 11.13
C TYR A 81 5.69 8.27 10.64
N ILE A 82 4.81 8.09 9.66
CA ILE A 82 4.03 9.19 9.07
C ILE A 82 3.12 9.82 10.11
N HIS A 83 2.51 9.02 11.00
CA HIS A 83 1.72 9.56 12.10
C HIS A 83 2.51 10.51 12.99
N ARG A 84 3.72 10.11 13.42
CA ARG A 84 4.62 10.98 14.19
C ARG A 84 5.08 12.21 13.41
N TYR A 85 5.47 12.02 12.16
CA TYR A 85 5.94 13.10 11.28
C TYR A 85 4.87 14.20 11.11
N LEU A 86 3.62 13.79 10.86
CA LEU A 86 2.49 14.71 10.72
C LEU A 86 2.07 15.35 12.05
N ASN A 87 2.12 14.61 13.17
CA ASN A 87 1.87 15.18 14.50
C ASN A 87 2.92 16.24 14.88
N HIS A 88 4.20 16.03 14.55
CA HIS A 88 5.25 17.03 14.75
C HIS A 88 4.99 18.32 13.96
N GLN A 89 4.41 18.20 12.76
CA GLN A 89 3.99 19.34 11.95
C GLN A 89 2.62 19.91 12.37
N LYS A 90 1.97 19.36 13.41
CA LYS A 90 0.61 19.72 13.84
C LYS A 90 -0.39 19.60 12.69
N ILE A 91 -0.31 18.51 11.92
CA ILE A 91 -1.27 18.21 10.85
C ILE A 91 -2.30 17.22 11.40
N ARG A 92 -3.57 17.64 11.44
CA ARG A 92 -4.70 16.74 11.70
C ARG A 92 -4.84 15.76 10.55
N HIS A 93 -4.86 14.46 10.82
CA HIS A 93 -4.87 13.47 9.75
C HIS A 93 -5.46 12.12 10.15
N ASP A 94 -5.96 11.40 9.14
CA ASP A 94 -6.31 9.97 9.19
C ASP A 94 -5.53 9.23 8.08
N ILE A 95 -5.07 8.01 8.36
CA ILE A 95 -4.34 7.17 7.40
C ILE A 95 -5.27 6.08 6.88
N TYR A 96 -5.51 6.07 5.56
CA TYR A 96 -6.34 5.08 4.87
C TYR A 96 -5.45 4.15 4.05
N VAL A 97 -5.46 2.86 4.39
CA VAL A 97 -4.74 1.83 3.62
C VAL A 97 -5.73 1.17 2.65
N ILE A 98 -5.63 1.48 1.37
CA ILE A 98 -6.53 0.98 0.34
C ILE A 98 -5.93 -0.32 -0.23
N ASN A 99 -6.31 -1.44 0.38
CA ASN A 99 -5.78 -2.76 0.05
C ASN A 99 -6.50 -3.39 -1.15
N GLN A 100 -5.80 -3.58 -2.27
CA GLN A 100 -6.36 -4.23 -3.46
C GLN A 100 -6.35 -5.76 -3.31
N ILE A 101 -7.51 -6.36 -3.06
CA ILE A 101 -7.65 -7.80 -2.80
C ILE A 101 -8.01 -8.65 -4.04
N ASP A 102 -8.40 -8.03 -5.15
CA ASP A 102 -8.69 -8.75 -6.40
C ASP A 102 -7.43 -9.36 -7.04
N GLY A 103 -7.63 -10.24 -8.02
CA GLY A 103 -6.54 -10.90 -8.75
C GLY A 103 -5.97 -10.10 -9.93
N TYR A 104 -6.42 -8.88 -10.19
CA TYR A 104 -5.94 -8.08 -11.32
C TYR A 104 -4.56 -7.48 -11.04
N ARG A 105 -3.92 -6.89 -12.05
CA ARG A 105 -2.68 -6.13 -11.85
C ARG A 105 -2.92 -4.99 -10.85
N PHE A 106 -1.87 -4.55 -10.17
CA PHE A 106 -2.00 -3.45 -9.22
C PHE A 106 -2.42 -2.16 -9.95
N ASN A 107 -3.43 -1.46 -9.43
CA ASN A 107 -3.98 -0.25 -10.05
C ASN A 107 -3.96 0.90 -9.05
N ARG A 108 -2.79 1.54 -8.95
CA ARG A 108 -2.52 2.64 -8.01
C ARG A 108 -3.57 3.75 -8.10
N ALA A 109 -3.86 4.23 -9.31
CA ALA A 109 -4.80 5.32 -9.55
C ALA A 109 -6.23 5.00 -9.11
N SER A 110 -6.73 3.80 -9.41
CA SER A 110 -8.08 3.39 -8.99
C SER A 110 -8.18 3.29 -7.47
N LEU A 111 -7.14 2.81 -6.79
CA LEU A 111 -7.13 2.75 -5.32
C LEU A 111 -7.13 4.14 -4.69
N ILE A 112 -6.47 5.13 -5.29
CA ILE A 112 -6.59 6.52 -4.84
C ILE A 112 -8.01 7.04 -5.02
N ASN A 113 -8.66 6.75 -6.15
CA ASN A 113 -10.07 7.13 -6.35
C ASN A 113 -11.00 6.49 -5.32
N VAL A 114 -10.84 5.19 -5.04
CA VAL A 114 -11.56 4.50 -3.97
C VAL A 114 -11.29 5.17 -2.62
N GLY A 115 -10.02 5.41 -2.28
CA GLY A 115 -9.65 6.09 -1.05
C GLY A 115 -10.27 7.47 -0.90
N PHE A 116 -10.38 8.24 -1.98
CA PHE A 116 -11.03 9.54 -1.98
C PHE A 116 -12.54 9.46 -1.69
N LEU A 117 -13.21 8.46 -2.26
CA LEU A 117 -14.64 8.22 -2.07
C LEU A 117 -14.95 7.70 -0.66
N GLU A 118 -14.11 6.80 -0.14
CA GLU A 118 -14.31 6.13 1.15
C GLU A 118 -13.71 6.90 2.34
N SER A 119 -12.80 7.85 2.12
CA SER A 119 -12.28 8.71 3.18
C SER A 119 -13.39 9.55 3.81
N ASN A 120 -13.26 9.83 5.11
CA ASN A 120 -14.26 10.60 5.85
C ASN A 120 -14.48 11.97 5.21
N THR A 121 -15.73 12.42 5.19
CA THR A 121 -16.11 13.72 4.61
C THR A 121 -15.60 14.92 5.41
N ASP A 122 -15.13 14.70 6.65
CA ASP A 122 -14.48 15.73 7.49
C ASP A 122 -13.01 15.97 7.11
N CYS A 123 -12.43 15.16 6.23
CA CYS A 123 -11.10 15.40 5.67
C CYS A 123 -11.19 16.39 4.51
N ASP A 124 -10.67 17.61 4.66
CA ASP A 124 -10.75 18.67 3.64
C ASP A 124 -9.86 18.43 2.41
N TYR A 125 -8.84 17.59 2.55
CA TYR A 125 -7.82 17.35 1.53
C TYR A 125 -7.20 15.97 1.66
N ILE A 126 -6.58 15.52 0.58
CA ILE A 126 -5.98 14.20 0.44
C ILE A 126 -4.48 14.31 0.14
N ALA A 127 -3.72 13.31 0.57
CA ALA A 127 -2.39 13.01 0.08
C ALA A 127 -2.42 11.62 -0.55
N MET A 128 -2.19 11.51 -1.85
CA MET A 128 -1.85 10.21 -2.44
C MET A 128 -0.41 9.91 -2.06
N HIS A 129 -0.18 8.81 -1.36
CA HIS A 129 1.09 8.56 -0.68
C HIS A 129 1.54 7.12 -0.88
N ASP A 130 2.66 6.94 -1.58
CA ASP A 130 3.27 5.62 -1.72
C ASP A 130 3.77 5.14 -0.35
N VAL A 131 3.49 3.87 -0.03
CA VAL A 131 3.83 3.26 1.28
C VAL A 131 5.34 3.12 1.51
N ASP A 132 6.13 3.13 0.44
CA ASP A 132 7.58 2.91 0.49
C ASP A 132 8.40 4.22 0.43
N LEU A 133 7.75 5.39 0.35
CA LEU A 133 8.44 6.68 0.21
C LEU A 133 8.24 7.54 1.45
N VAL A 134 9.19 7.49 2.39
CA VAL A 134 9.06 8.14 3.70
C VAL A 134 9.86 9.45 3.73
N PRO A 135 9.27 10.59 4.14
CA PRO A 135 9.99 11.86 4.28
C PRO A 135 10.98 11.77 5.44
N VAL A 136 12.24 12.15 5.22
CA VAL A 136 13.29 12.18 6.27
C VAL A 136 13.63 13.61 6.67
N THR A 137 13.42 14.56 5.76
CA THR A 137 13.67 15.99 6.00
C THR A 137 12.42 16.65 6.55
N ASP A 138 12.59 17.50 7.56
CA ASP A 138 11.53 18.37 8.07
C ASP A 138 11.18 19.47 7.06
N GLY A 139 10.02 20.11 7.24
CA GLY A 139 9.61 21.25 6.42
C GLY A 139 9.05 20.90 5.04
N LEU A 140 8.82 19.62 4.73
CA LEU A 140 8.04 19.25 3.55
C LEU A 140 6.57 19.65 3.75
N PRO A 141 5.92 20.28 2.75
CA PRO A 141 4.59 20.86 2.89
C PRO A 141 3.51 19.77 2.83
N TYR A 142 3.01 19.37 3.99
CA TYR A 142 1.81 18.54 4.14
C TYR A 142 0.55 19.35 4.50
N THR A 143 0.64 20.69 4.48
CA THR A 143 -0.48 21.58 4.80
C THR A 143 -1.54 21.62 3.70
N TYR A 144 -2.70 22.17 4.03
CA TYR A 144 -3.83 22.28 3.10
C TYR A 144 -3.44 23.02 1.80
N PRO A 145 -3.59 22.39 0.63
CA PRO A 145 -3.22 22.98 -0.65
C PRO A 145 -4.28 23.97 -1.16
N VAL A 146 -4.09 25.26 -0.87
CA VAL A 146 -5.05 26.33 -1.21
C VAL A 146 -5.14 26.56 -2.72
N GLU A 147 -4.02 26.90 -3.36
CA GLU A 147 -3.99 27.38 -4.75
C GLU A 147 -4.06 26.27 -5.81
N GLY A 148 -3.57 25.08 -5.48
CA GLY A 148 -3.41 24.00 -6.45
C GLY A 148 -2.72 22.79 -5.85
N PRO A 149 -2.56 21.70 -6.62
CA PRO A 149 -1.94 20.48 -6.12
C PRO A 149 -0.49 20.71 -5.67
N VAL A 150 -0.11 20.14 -4.53
CA VAL A 150 1.26 20.26 -3.99
C VAL A 150 1.97 18.93 -4.16
N HIS A 151 2.98 18.89 -5.02
CA HIS A 151 3.79 17.70 -5.27
C HIS A 151 4.98 17.65 -4.32
N VAL A 152 4.83 16.94 -3.21
CA VAL A 152 5.83 16.82 -2.14
C VAL A 152 7.04 16.03 -2.62
N ALA A 153 6.82 14.93 -3.34
CA ALA A 153 7.89 14.09 -3.90
C ALA A 153 8.50 14.68 -5.19
N SER A 154 8.86 15.97 -5.15
CA SER A 154 9.40 16.74 -6.28
C SER A 154 10.49 16.00 -7.06
N PRO A 155 10.59 16.14 -8.39
CA PRO A 155 11.63 15.48 -9.17
C PRO A 155 13.07 15.85 -8.74
N GLU A 156 13.23 17.03 -8.14
CA GLU A 156 14.51 17.51 -7.57
C GLU A 156 14.90 16.80 -6.27
N LEU A 157 13.93 16.17 -5.60
CA LEU A 157 14.07 15.54 -4.28
C LEU A 157 13.88 14.02 -4.33
N HIS A 158 13.13 13.52 -5.33
CA HIS A 158 12.83 12.10 -5.48
C HIS A 158 14.10 11.31 -5.82
N PRO A 159 14.36 10.15 -5.20
CA PRO A 159 15.60 9.39 -5.40
C PRO A 159 15.74 8.67 -6.76
N ILE A 160 14.77 8.79 -7.68
CA ILE A 160 14.69 7.95 -8.90
C ILE A 160 14.17 8.74 -10.10
N TYR A 161 13.11 9.54 -9.95
CA TYR A 161 12.44 10.18 -11.07
C TYR A 161 12.68 11.69 -11.06
N HIS A 162 13.31 12.20 -12.13
CA HIS A 162 13.79 13.59 -12.19
C HIS A 162 13.19 14.43 -13.33
N TYR A 163 12.24 13.87 -14.09
CA TYR A 163 11.67 14.57 -15.24
C TYR A 163 10.62 15.61 -14.80
N LYS A 164 10.57 16.75 -15.50
CA LYS A 164 9.79 17.94 -15.09
C LYS A 164 8.29 17.68 -14.85
N LYS A 165 7.69 16.75 -15.60
CA LYS A 165 6.25 16.45 -15.55
C LYS A 165 5.88 15.39 -14.50
N PHE A 166 6.86 14.82 -13.80
CA PHE A 166 6.62 13.79 -12.79
C PHE A 166 5.79 14.33 -11.62
N VAL A 167 4.77 13.56 -11.24
CA VAL A 167 3.85 13.85 -10.12
C VAL A 167 3.49 12.59 -9.29
N GLY A 168 4.32 11.53 -9.38
CA GLY A 168 4.16 10.29 -8.62
C GLY A 168 4.70 10.40 -7.18
N GLY A 169 4.69 9.30 -6.43
CA GLY A 169 5.15 9.31 -5.04
C GLY A 169 4.15 9.95 -4.09
N ILE A 170 4.30 11.26 -3.82
CA ILE A 170 3.50 12.00 -2.84
C ILE A 170 2.96 13.30 -3.45
N LEU A 171 1.64 13.38 -3.58
CA LEU A 171 0.93 14.53 -4.17
C LEU A 171 -0.33 14.85 -3.37
N LEU A 172 -0.52 16.13 -3.06
CA LEU A 172 -1.65 16.61 -2.27
C LEU A 172 -2.67 17.35 -3.13
N PHE A 173 -3.94 17.15 -2.80
CA PHE A 173 -5.08 17.87 -3.39
C PHE A 173 -6.08 18.23 -2.31
N ASN A 174 -6.66 19.43 -2.38
CA ASN A 174 -7.92 19.67 -1.69
C ASN A 174 -9.04 18.91 -2.43
N ARG A 175 -10.12 18.58 -1.74
CA ARG A 175 -11.20 17.77 -2.35
C ARG A 175 -11.79 18.43 -3.60
N PHE A 176 -11.95 19.75 -3.58
CA PHE A 176 -12.47 20.50 -4.71
C PHE A 176 -11.63 20.33 -5.98
N HIS A 177 -10.30 20.45 -5.87
CA HIS A 177 -9.37 20.27 -6.99
C HIS A 177 -9.37 18.84 -7.51
N PHE A 178 -9.45 17.83 -6.63
CA PHE A 178 -9.51 16.44 -7.04
C PHE A 178 -10.82 16.12 -7.79
N ILE A 179 -11.94 16.67 -7.33
CA ILE A 179 -13.24 16.56 -8.03
C ILE A 179 -13.19 17.30 -9.38
N LYS A 180 -12.59 18.51 -9.43
CA LYS A 180 -12.48 19.32 -10.64
C LYS A 180 -11.76 18.59 -11.78
N ILE A 181 -10.77 17.75 -11.46
CA ILE A 181 -10.05 16.94 -12.46
C ILE A 181 -10.71 15.57 -12.74
N ASN A 182 -11.85 15.29 -12.11
CA ASN A 182 -12.53 13.99 -12.13
C ASN A 182 -11.62 12.83 -11.68
N GLY A 183 -10.88 13.05 -10.59
CA GLY A 183 -9.94 12.09 -10.02
C GLY A 183 -8.86 11.62 -10.99
N MET A 184 -8.34 10.42 -10.75
CA MET A 184 -7.34 9.75 -11.60
C MET A 184 -8.01 8.80 -12.61
N SER A 185 -7.31 8.40 -13.67
CA SER A 185 -7.81 7.39 -14.61
C SER A 185 -7.79 5.97 -14.01
N ASN A 186 -8.88 5.23 -14.17
CA ASN A 186 -8.98 3.83 -13.75
C ASN A 186 -8.35 2.83 -14.75
N ARG A 187 -7.76 3.32 -15.86
CA ARG A 187 -7.32 2.49 -16.99
C ARG A 187 -5.89 1.95 -16.85
N TYR A 188 -5.15 2.36 -15.83
CA TYR A 188 -3.73 2.04 -15.67
C TYR A 188 -3.52 0.83 -14.75
N TRP A 189 -3.32 -0.34 -15.38
CA TRP A 189 -3.11 -1.62 -14.72
C TRP A 189 -1.65 -2.05 -14.83
N GLY A 190 -0.96 -2.14 -13.69
CA GLY A 190 0.49 -2.35 -13.61
C GLY A 190 1.25 -1.04 -13.36
N TRP A 191 2.58 -1.08 -13.45
CA TRP A 191 3.41 0.07 -13.08
C TRP A 191 3.46 1.14 -14.18
N GLY A 192 3.19 2.39 -13.81
CA GLY A 192 3.52 3.61 -14.55
C GLY A 192 2.46 4.12 -15.54
N ARG A 193 2.62 5.41 -15.91
CA ARG A 193 1.78 6.24 -16.80
C ARG A 193 0.54 6.85 -16.15
N GLU A 194 0.11 6.38 -14.98
CA GLU A 194 -1.07 6.92 -14.33
C GLU A 194 -0.83 8.32 -13.74
N ASP A 195 0.40 8.58 -13.30
CA ASP A 195 0.88 9.88 -12.83
C ASP A 195 1.13 10.86 -13.98
N ASP A 196 1.67 10.39 -15.10
CA ASP A 196 1.80 11.18 -16.34
C ASP A 196 0.43 11.66 -16.84
N GLU A 197 -0.60 10.81 -16.82
CA GLU A 197 -1.95 11.18 -17.23
C GLU A 197 -2.62 12.13 -16.22
N LEU A 198 -2.42 11.90 -14.92
CA LEU A 198 -2.85 12.81 -13.87
C LEU A 198 -2.27 14.22 -14.09
N TYR A 199 -0.99 14.33 -14.43
CA TYR A 199 -0.38 15.62 -14.77
C TYR A 199 -1.12 16.32 -15.92
N VAL A 200 -1.49 15.59 -16.97
CA VAL A 200 -2.27 16.14 -18.09
C VAL A 200 -3.64 16.65 -17.61
N ARG A 201 -4.34 15.89 -16.75
CA ARG A 201 -5.64 16.32 -16.18
C ARG A 201 -5.52 17.62 -15.38
N ILE A 202 -4.51 17.71 -14.53
CA ILE A 202 -4.23 18.92 -13.72
C ILE A 202 -4.07 20.13 -14.65
N LYS A 203 -3.26 20.00 -15.70
CA LYS A 203 -3.02 21.11 -16.64
C LYS A 203 -4.25 21.44 -17.49
N LYS A 204 -5.01 20.45 -17.96
CA LYS A 204 -6.28 20.65 -18.69
C LYS A 204 -7.33 21.40 -17.83
N ALA A 205 -7.34 21.17 -16.52
CA ALA A 205 -8.23 21.87 -15.58
C ALA A 205 -7.75 23.28 -15.18
N GLY A 206 -6.66 23.78 -15.77
CA GLY A 206 -6.10 25.10 -15.47
C GLY A 206 -5.43 25.20 -14.10
N LEU A 207 -5.09 24.07 -13.47
CA LEU A 207 -4.41 24.03 -12.17
C LEU A 207 -2.89 24.01 -12.35
N ASN A 208 -2.18 24.55 -11.37
CA ASN A 208 -0.72 24.53 -11.32
C ASN A 208 -0.24 23.65 -10.17
N VAL A 209 0.76 22.81 -10.45
CA VAL A 209 1.43 21.99 -9.45
C VAL A 209 2.53 22.83 -8.80
N THR A 210 2.47 22.98 -7.48
CA THR A 210 3.53 23.58 -6.67
C THR A 210 4.41 22.49 -6.07
N ARG A 211 5.65 22.83 -5.74
CA ARG A 211 6.68 21.91 -5.22
C ARG A 211 7.46 22.58 -4.09
N PRO A 212 7.99 21.82 -3.13
CA PRO A 212 8.83 22.35 -2.05
C PRO A 212 9.97 23.20 -2.60
N GLN A 213 10.25 24.33 -1.95
CA GLN A 213 11.36 25.23 -2.26
C GLN A 213 12.31 25.29 -1.08
N GLY A 214 13.61 25.52 -1.33
CA GLY A 214 14.61 25.67 -0.27
C GLY A 214 15.01 24.38 0.47
N ILE A 215 14.60 23.21 -0.03
CA ILE A 215 15.03 21.92 0.52
C ILE A 215 16.43 21.58 0.01
N THR A 216 17.39 21.43 0.91
CA THR A 216 18.83 21.25 0.57
C THR A 216 19.31 19.80 0.68
N THR A 217 18.47 18.88 1.15
CA THR A 217 18.84 17.46 1.36
C THR A 217 18.88 16.64 0.07
N GLY A 218 18.45 17.21 -1.06
CA GLY A 218 18.51 16.58 -2.39
C GLY A 218 17.85 15.19 -2.38
N TYR A 219 18.53 14.18 -2.92
CA TYR A 219 18.00 12.81 -3.00
C TYR A 219 17.95 12.06 -1.65
N LYS A 220 18.44 12.67 -0.57
CA LYS A 220 18.27 12.15 0.80
C LYS A 220 17.02 12.68 1.47
N THR A 221 16.19 13.47 0.76
CA THR A 221 14.93 14.00 1.28
C THR A 221 13.98 12.89 1.70
N PHE A 222 13.97 11.78 0.95
CA PHE A 222 13.10 10.63 1.18
C PHE A 222 13.94 9.36 1.38
N LYS A 223 13.51 8.53 2.33
CA LYS A 223 13.92 7.13 2.41
C LYS A 223 12.99 6.33 1.51
N HIS A 224 13.54 5.75 0.43
CA HIS A 224 12.78 4.84 -0.44
C HIS A 224 13.01 3.39 -0.01
N ILE A 225 12.05 2.82 0.72
CA ILE A 225 12.08 1.47 1.31
C ILE A 225 11.70 0.43 0.23
N HIS A 226 12.51 0.37 -0.82
CA HIS A 226 12.20 -0.43 -2.00
C HIS A 226 13.37 -1.31 -2.42
N ASN A 227 13.35 -2.56 -1.97
CA ASN A 227 14.27 -3.57 -2.46
C ASN A 227 13.78 -4.08 -3.82
N LYS A 228 14.46 -3.72 -4.92
CA LYS A 228 14.05 -4.06 -6.29
C LYS A 228 13.95 -5.56 -6.57
N ILE A 229 14.72 -6.39 -5.86
CA ILE A 229 14.71 -7.86 -6.01
C ILE A 229 13.46 -8.43 -5.33
N LYS A 230 13.18 -7.98 -4.10
CA LYS A 230 12.02 -8.42 -3.33
C LYS A 230 10.70 -7.83 -3.86
N ARG A 231 10.75 -6.61 -4.39
CA ARG A 231 9.61 -5.79 -4.82
C ARG A 231 9.73 -5.45 -6.31
N PRO A 232 9.73 -6.43 -7.22
CA PRO A 232 9.84 -6.14 -8.64
C PRO A 232 8.65 -5.29 -9.10
N ARG A 233 8.93 -4.28 -9.93
CA ARG A 233 7.89 -3.49 -10.60
C ARG A 233 7.28 -4.29 -11.74
N ASP A 234 5.96 -4.29 -11.81
CA ASP A 234 5.23 -4.93 -12.91
C ASP A 234 5.22 -4.02 -14.15
N ASN A 235 6.33 -4.05 -14.89
CA ASN A 235 6.56 -3.18 -16.05
C ASN A 235 6.03 -3.74 -17.38
N LYS A 236 5.42 -4.93 -17.38
CA LYS A 236 4.94 -5.56 -18.61
C LYS A 236 3.90 -4.66 -19.29
N ARG A 237 4.10 -4.39 -20.58
CA ARG A 237 3.19 -3.60 -21.40
C ARG A 237 2.38 -4.56 -22.26
N TYR A 238 1.06 -4.50 -22.09
CA TYR A 238 0.12 -5.23 -22.95
C TYR A 238 -0.64 -4.19 -23.75
N PHE A 239 -0.67 -4.37 -25.07
CA PHE A 239 -1.34 -3.47 -26.02
C PHE A 239 -0.86 -2.01 -25.93
N ASN A 240 -1.63 -1.08 -26.51
CA ASN A 240 -1.29 0.33 -26.51
C ASN A 240 -1.72 1.02 -25.20
N GLN A 241 -0.73 1.40 -24.39
CA GLN A 241 -0.92 2.10 -23.11
C GLN A 241 -0.65 3.62 -23.20
N THR A 242 -0.56 4.19 -24.41
CA THR A 242 -0.31 5.63 -24.61
C THR A 242 -1.57 6.47 -24.75
N ILE A 243 -2.75 5.86 -24.77
CA ILE A 243 -4.02 6.59 -24.91
C ILE A 243 -4.30 7.34 -23.60
N VAL A 244 -4.07 8.65 -23.65
CA VAL A 244 -4.43 9.63 -22.63
C VAL A 244 -5.87 10.09 -22.93
N SER A 245 -6.78 10.00 -21.95
CA SER A 245 -8.15 10.52 -22.08
C SER A 245 -8.24 12.05 -22.03
#